data_AF-B5JR21-F1
#
_entry.id   AF-B5JR21-F1
#
_cell.length_a   1.000
_cell.length_b   1.000
_cell.length_c   1.000
_cell.angle_alpha   90.00
_cell.angle_beta   90.00
_cell.angle_gamma   90.00
#
_symmetry.space_group_name_H-M   'P 1'
#
loop_
_entity.id
_entity.type
_entity.pdbx_description
1 polymer ?
#
loop_
_entity_poly.entity_id
_entity_poly.type
_entity_poly.pdbx_seq_one_letter_code
_entity_poly.pdbx_strand_id
1 'polypeptide(L)'
;MSTRKTQKTSRRPSILNRVIWLTFALFLFVGMFGLSTVYLRHEAAVLANQNKALYTGISEQKRHIAELGAVIARETTRDRLKSLNHAYSLGLHLPRERQIVHVTEDPMKRLYDKQSDPMLTVSSF
;
A
#
# COMPACT_ATOMS: atom_id res chain seq x y z
N MET A 1 53.75 -20.47 -71.14
CA MET A 1 53.55 -21.69 -70.32
C MET A 1 53.65 -21.28 -68.86
N SER A 2 52.52 -20.88 -68.25
CA SER A 2 52.49 -20.35 -66.87
C SER A 2 51.48 -21.12 -66.04
N THR A 3 51.94 -21.54 -64.86
CA THR A 3 51.38 -22.58 -64.01
C THR A 3 50.15 -22.12 -63.24
N ARG A 4 49.01 -22.80 -63.46
CA ARG A 4 47.85 -22.79 -62.54
C ARG A 4 48.25 -23.50 -61.24
N LYS A 5 48.37 -22.76 -60.14
CA LYS A 5 48.32 -23.35 -58.80
C LYS A 5 46.87 -23.36 -58.30
N THR A 6 46.48 -24.56 -57.90
CA THR A 6 45.16 -25.01 -57.51
C THR A 6 44.70 -24.35 -56.21
N GLN A 7 43.60 -23.62 -56.29
CA GLN A 7 42.87 -23.11 -55.13
C GLN A 7 42.21 -24.30 -54.41
N LYS A 8 42.83 -24.71 -53.29
CA LYS A 8 42.36 -25.83 -52.47
C LYS A 8 41.07 -25.41 -51.76
N THR A 9 39.97 -26.02 -52.16
CA THR A 9 38.66 -25.84 -51.55
C THR A 9 38.68 -26.46 -50.15
N SER A 10 38.39 -25.67 -49.12
CA SER A 10 38.04 -26.17 -47.80
C SER A 10 36.62 -25.67 -47.49
N ARG A 11 35.62 -26.49 -47.81
CA ARG A 11 34.21 -26.25 -47.48
C ARG A 11 33.86 -26.63 -46.03
N ARG A 12 34.84 -26.78 -45.12
CA ARG A 12 34.63 -27.21 -43.71
C ARG A 12 35.05 -26.25 -42.58
N PRO A 13 35.23 -24.92 -42.73
CA PRO A 13 35.35 -24.01 -41.59
C PRO A 13 34.01 -23.40 -41.12
N SER A 14 32.99 -23.33 -41.98
CA SER A 14 31.72 -22.62 -41.67
C SER A 14 30.83 -23.38 -40.67
N ILE A 15 30.68 -24.70 -40.84
CA ILE A 15 29.83 -25.52 -39.95
C ILE A 15 30.44 -25.58 -38.55
N LEU A 16 31.76 -25.77 -38.45
CA LEU A 16 32.44 -25.84 -37.16
C LEU A 16 32.35 -24.50 -36.41
N ASN A 17 32.62 -23.38 -37.09
CA ASN A 17 32.46 -22.05 -36.51
C ASN A 17 31.01 -21.80 -36.05
N ARG A 18 30.02 -22.25 -36.84
CA ARG A 18 28.61 -22.14 -36.48
C ARG A 18 28.27 -22.95 -35.23
N VAL A 19 28.76 -24.18 -35.12
CA VAL A 19 28.54 -25.03 -33.93
C VAL A 19 29.18 -24.42 -32.69
N ILE A 20 30.42 -23.91 -32.81
CA ILE A 20 31.14 -23.24 -31.71
C ILE A 20 30.34 -22.03 -31.20
N TRP A 21 29.89 -21.15 -32.09
CA TRP A 21 29.06 -20.01 -31.72
C TRP A 21 27.74 -20.41 -31.07
N LEU A 22 27.10 -21.48 -31.57
CA LEU A 22 25.84 -21.98 -31.03
C LEU A 22 26.02 -22.54 -29.61
N THR A 23 27.10 -23.28 -29.36
CA THR A 23 27.43 -23.77 -28.00
C THR A 23 27.76 -22.63 -27.04
N PHE A 24 28.48 -21.60 -27.49
CA PHE A 24 28.76 -20.42 -26.67
C PHE A 24 27.48 -19.65 -26.35
N ALA A 25 26.62 -19.43 -27.35
CA ALA A 25 25.33 -18.78 -27.14
C ALA A 25 24.49 -19.58 -26.14
N LEU A 26 24.41 -20.90 -26.28
CA LEU A 26 23.69 -21.76 -25.35
C LEU A 26 24.22 -21.63 -23.91
N PHE A 27 25.55 -21.66 -23.73
CA PHE A 27 26.18 -21.50 -22.42
C PHE A 27 25.87 -20.14 -21.79
N LEU A 28 25.92 -19.07 -22.59
CA LEU A 28 25.59 -17.71 -22.14
C LEU A 28 24.11 -17.60 -21.76
N PHE A 29 23.20 -18.16 -22.56
CA PHE A 29 21.78 -18.18 -22.25
C PHE A 29 21.52 -18.92 -20.93
N VAL A 30 22.08 -20.13 -20.76
CA VAL A 30 21.91 -20.90 -19.53
C VAL A 30 22.49 -20.15 -18.32
N GLY A 31 23.66 -19.53 -18.47
CA GLY A 31 24.26 -18.69 -17.42
C GLY A 31 23.39 -17.48 -17.06
N MET A 32 22.83 -16.80 -18.06
CA MET A 32 21.95 -15.64 -17.86
C MET A 32 20.65 -16.05 -17.15
N PHE A 33 20.02 -17.15 -17.55
CA PHE A 33 18.83 -17.69 -16.87
C PHE A 33 19.11 -18.05 -15.40
N GLY A 34 20.28 -18.63 -15.11
CA GLY A 34 20.70 -18.93 -13.73
C GLY A 34 20.85 -17.67 -12.88
N LEU A 35 21.46 -16.61 -13.43
CA LEU A 35 21.62 -15.33 -12.72
C LEU A 35 20.28 -14.60 -12.54
N SER A 36 19.44 -14.59 -13.57
CA SER A 36 18.11 -13.98 -13.50
C SER A 36 17.24 -14.65 -12.43
N THR A 37 17.23 -15.98 -12.36
CA THR A 37 16.42 -16.70 -11.36
C THR A 37 16.85 -16.39 -9.92
N VAL A 38 18.15 -16.30 -9.64
CA VAL A 38 18.66 -15.90 -8.33
C VAL A 38 18.29 -14.45 -8.01
N TYR A 39 18.45 -13.55 -8.98
CA TYR A 39 18.08 -12.15 -8.81
C TYR A 39 16.59 -11.99 -8.50
N LEU A 40 15.71 -12.65 -9.28
CA LEU A 40 14.27 -12.63 -9.02
C LEU A 40 13.91 -13.20 -7.65
N ARG A 41 14.59 -14.26 -7.19
CA ARG A 41 14.38 -14.81 -5.85
C ARG A 41 14.76 -13.81 -4.76
N HIS A 42 15.87 -13.10 -4.95
CA HIS A 42 16.32 -12.08 -4.00
C HIS A 42 15.34 -10.91 -3.94
N GLU A 43 14.95 -10.37 -5.10
CA GLU A 43 13.95 -9.30 -5.21
C GLU A 43 12.60 -9.73 -4.59
N ALA A 44 12.15 -10.95 -4.84
CA ALA A 44 10.93 -11.49 -4.23
C ALA A 44 11.02 -11.58 -2.70
N ALA A 45 12.18 -11.95 -2.15
CA ALA A 45 12.39 -11.99 -0.71
C ALA A 45 12.38 -10.58 -0.08
N VAL A 46 13.01 -9.61 -0.74
CA VAL A 46 13.00 -8.20 -0.32
C VAL A 46 11.58 -7.65 -0.35
N LEU A 47 10.85 -7.88 -1.45
CA LEU A 47 9.48 -7.42 -1.62
C LEU A 47 8.54 -8.06 -0.59
N ALA A 48 8.69 -9.35 -0.30
CA ALA A 48 7.91 -10.04 0.72
C ALA A 48 8.15 -9.45 2.12
N ASN A 49 9.40 -9.09 2.44
CA ASN A 49 9.73 -8.47 3.72
C ASN A 49 9.13 -7.06 3.85
N GLN A 50 9.24 -6.25 2.79
CA GLN A 50 8.60 -4.92 2.75
C GLN A 50 7.08 -5.02 2.91
N ASN A 51 6.46 -5.97 2.20
CA ASN A 51 5.02 -6.18 2.30
C ASN A 51 4.60 -6.61 3.71
N LYS A 52 5.36 -7.53 4.33
CA LYS A 52 5.12 -7.94 5.72
C LYS A 52 5.23 -6.77 6.69
N ALA A 53 6.21 -5.88 6.51
CA ALA A 53 6.36 -4.68 7.33
C ALA A 53 5.14 -3.74 7.18
N LEU A 54 4.65 -3.53 5.95
CA LEU A 54 3.45 -2.74 5.68
C LEU A 54 2.21 -3.33 6.36
N TYR A 55 1.99 -4.64 6.22
CA TYR A 55 0.86 -5.32 6.89
C TYR A 55 0.92 -5.17 8.41
N THR A 56 2.12 -5.28 8.99
CA THR A 56 2.33 -5.11 10.43
C THR A 56 1.97 -3.69 10.85
N GLY A 57 2.45 -2.68 10.15
CA GLY A 57 2.12 -1.27 10.42
C GLY A 57 0.62 -0.97 10.30
N ILE A 58 -0.06 -1.53 9.30
CA ILE A 58 -1.52 -1.39 9.15
C ILE A 58 -2.24 -2.01 10.35
N SER A 59 -1.79 -3.18 10.81
CA SER A 59 -2.43 -3.86 11.96
C SER A 59 -2.28 -3.05 13.26
N GLU A 60 -1.11 -2.44 13.47
CA GLU A 60 -0.84 -1.57 14.62
C GLU A 60 -1.69 -0.30 14.56
N GLN A 61 -1.75 0.36 13.40
CA GLN A 61 -2.60 1.55 13.20
C GLN A 61 -4.07 1.25 13.43
N LYS A 62 -4.58 0.12 12.92
CA LYS A 62 -5.96 -0.32 13.18
C LYS A 62 -6.22 -0.52 14.67
N ARG A 63 -5.27 -1.11 15.38
CA ARG A 63 -5.36 -1.28 16.84
C ARG A 63 -5.40 0.08 17.54
N HIS A 64 -4.52 1.02 17.18
CA HIS A 64 -4.54 2.37 17.73
C HIS A 64 -5.86 3.09 17.48
N ILE A 65 -6.42 2.97 16.26
CA ILE A 65 -7.74 3.55 15.94
C ILE A 65 -8.83 2.92 16.81
N ALA A 66 -8.81 1.60 17.01
CA ALA A 66 -9.78 0.92 17.86
C ALA A 66 -9.65 1.33 19.34
N GLU A 67 -8.42 1.46 19.85
CA GLU A 67 -8.15 1.92 21.21
C GLU A 67 -8.63 3.37 21.41
N LEU A 68 -8.30 4.28 20.49
CA LEU A 68 -8.78 5.65 20.53
C LEU A 68 -10.30 5.73 20.39
N GLY A 69 -10.89 4.93 19.49
CA GLY A 69 -12.34 4.84 19.34
C GLY A 69 -13.03 4.38 20.62
N ALA A 70 -12.44 3.42 21.34
CA ALA A 70 -12.95 2.97 22.63
C ALA A 70 -12.85 4.06 23.72
N VAL A 71 -11.75 4.82 23.74
CA VAL A 71 -11.59 5.98 24.64
C VAL A 71 -12.63 7.04 24.33
N ILE A 72 -12.78 7.42 23.06
CA ILE A 72 -13.78 8.40 22.63
C ILE A 72 -15.19 7.91 22.98
N ALA A 73 -15.54 6.66 22.70
CA ALA A 73 -16.85 6.11 23.05
C ALA A 73 -17.11 6.18 24.56
N ARG A 74 -16.09 5.89 25.37
CA ARG A 74 -16.17 5.97 26.83
C ARG A 74 -16.36 7.41 27.32
N GLU A 75 -15.63 8.37 26.74
CA GLU A 75 -15.73 9.77 27.12
C GLU A 75 -17.00 10.46 26.58
N THR A 76 -17.48 10.02 25.41
CA THR A 76 -18.69 10.55 24.75
C THR A 76 -19.99 9.92 25.26
N THR A 77 -19.91 9.07 26.30
CA THR A 77 -21.09 8.50 26.94
C THR A 77 -21.91 9.60 27.61
N ARG A 78 -23.24 9.59 27.43
CA ARG A 78 -24.18 10.59 27.94
C ARG A 78 -23.99 10.92 29.42
N ASP A 79 -23.75 9.91 30.25
CA ASP A 79 -23.53 10.09 31.68
C ASP A 79 -22.24 10.83 31.97
N ARG A 80 -21.19 10.57 31.18
CA ARG A 80 -19.92 11.27 31.33
C ARG A 80 -20.05 12.72 30.90
N LEU A 81 -20.69 13.01 29.76
CA LEU A 81 -20.99 14.39 29.35
C LEU A 81 -21.85 15.13 30.39
N LYS A 82 -22.86 14.47 30.98
CA LYS A 82 -23.71 15.09 32.02
C LYS A 82 -22.90 15.43 33.27
N SER A 83 -22.00 14.54 33.68
CA SER A 83 -21.10 14.80 34.82
C SER A 83 -20.11 15.93 34.54
N LEU A 84 -19.56 16.02 33.32
CA LEU A 84 -18.66 17.10 32.92
C LEU A 84 -19.41 18.44 32.83
N ASN A 85 -20.61 18.45 32.28
CA ASN A 85 -21.48 19.62 32.23
C ASN A 85 -21.78 20.18 33.62
N HIS A 86 -22.01 19.31 34.61
CA HIS A 86 -22.21 19.71 35.99
C HIS A 86 -20.90 20.16 36.67
N ALA A 87 -19.78 19.48 36.41
CA ALA A 87 -18.50 19.80 37.03
C ALA A 87 -17.93 21.15 36.55
N TYR A 88 -18.13 21.48 35.28
CA TYR A 88 -17.64 22.72 34.65
C TYR A 88 -18.73 23.80 34.55
N SER A 89 -19.92 23.57 35.10
CA SER A 89 -21.06 24.52 35.07
C SER A 89 -21.38 25.05 33.66
N LEU A 90 -21.30 24.18 32.64
CA LEU A 90 -21.39 24.58 31.24
C LEU A 90 -22.82 24.98 30.82
N GLY A 91 -23.82 24.76 31.67
CA GLY A 91 -25.22 25.15 31.40
C GLY A 91 -25.85 24.43 30.20
N LEU A 92 -25.25 23.33 29.73
CA LEU A 92 -25.71 22.63 28.55
C LEU A 92 -26.99 21.85 28.86
N HIS A 93 -28.05 22.09 28.10
CA HIS A 93 -29.28 21.33 28.18
C HIS A 93 -29.22 20.11 27.25
N LEU A 94 -29.77 18.99 27.69
CA LEU A 94 -29.87 17.82 26.83
C LEU A 94 -30.72 18.16 25.59
N PRO A 95 -30.31 17.72 24.38
CA PRO A 95 -31.06 18.00 23.17
C PRO A 95 -32.50 17.47 23.30
N ARG A 96 -33.49 18.29 22.92
CA ARG A 96 -34.90 17.86 22.88
C ARG A 96 -35.06 16.86 21.73
N GLU A 97 -35.98 15.90 21.87
CA GLU A 97 -36.21 14.84 20.86
C GLU A 97 -36.47 15.36 19.45
N ARG A 98 -37.04 16.58 19.30
CA ARG A 98 -37.18 17.26 18.00
C ARG A 98 -35.86 17.57 17.28
N GLN A 99 -34.73 17.60 17.97
CA GLN A 99 -33.39 17.80 17.41
C GLN A 99 -32.67 16.47 17.12
N ILE A 100 -33.21 15.35 17.57
CA ILE A 100 -32.63 14.01 17.36
C ILE A 100 -33.16 13.47 16.03
N VAL A 101 -32.48 13.84 14.94
CA VAL A 101 -32.75 13.25 13.62
C VAL A 101 -31.97 11.94 13.51
N HIS A 102 -32.69 10.82 13.49
CA HIS A 102 -32.13 9.51 13.20
C HIS A 102 -31.74 9.46 11.72
N VAL A 103 -30.44 9.33 11.46
CA VAL A 103 -29.91 9.40 10.10
C VAL A 103 -29.81 7.97 9.56
N THR A 104 -30.55 7.69 8.49
CA THR A 104 -30.45 6.43 7.72
C THR A 104 -29.35 6.46 6.65
N GLU A 105 -28.76 7.62 6.39
CA GLU A 105 -27.65 7.85 5.44
C GLU A 105 -26.28 7.97 6.13
N ASP A 106 -25.20 8.02 5.34
CA ASP A 106 -23.81 8.11 5.84
C ASP A 106 -23.64 9.27 6.84
N PRO A 107 -23.40 8.98 8.13
CA PRO A 107 -23.35 9.98 9.19
C PRO A 107 -22.23 11.00 9.00
N MET A 108 -21.17 10.66 8.25
CA MET A 108 -20.04 11.56 8.02
C MET A 108 -20.41 12.75 7.14
N LYS A 109 -21.18 12.53 6.06
CA LYS A 109 -21.58 13.60 5.15
C LYS A 109 -22.42 14.66 5.85
N ARG A 110 -23.37 14.24 6.67
CA ARG A 110 -24.22 15.15 7.45
C ARG A 110 -23.47 15.87 8.58
N LEU A 111 -22.46 15.24 9.18
CA LEU A 111 -21.63 15.89 10.21
C LEU A 111 -20.81 17.03 9.59
N TYR A 112 -20.25 16.81 8.40
CA TYR A 112 -19.58 17.85 7.62
C TYR A 112 -20.52 19.00 7.26
N ASP A 113 -21.72 18.72 6.76
CA ASP A 113 -22.72 19.74 6.41
C ASP A 113 -23.22 20.53 7.64
N LYS A 114 -23.20 19.91 8.83
CA LYS A 114 -23.58 20.57 10.09
C LYS A 114 -22.45 21.42 10.68
N GLN A 115 -21.20 21.06 10.42
CA GLN A 115 -20.03 21.83 10.86
C GLN A 115 -19.84 23.11 10.04
N SER A 116 -20.33 23.13 8.81
CA SER A 116 -20.37 24.31 7.93
C SER A 116 -21.58 25.23 8.16
N ASP A 117 -22.49 24.89 9.09
CA ASP A 117 -23.62 25.74 9.44
C ASP A 117 -23.15 26.96 10.26
N PRO A 118 -23.29 28.18 9.72
CA PRO A 118 -22.82 29.39 10.40
C PRO A 118 -23.52 29.59 11.75
N MET A 119 -24.77 29.14 11.96
CA MET A 119 -25.46 29.29 13.26
C MET A 119 -24.74 28.59 14.42
N LEU A 120 -23.95 27.54 14.16
CA LEU A 120 -23.18 26.82 15.18
C LEU A 120 -21.75 27.37 15.35
N THR A 121 -21.27 28.19 14.41
CA THR A 121 -19.92 28.76 14.42
C THR A 121 -19.88 30.15 15.09
N VAL A 122 -21.00 30.89 15.15
CA VAL A 122 -21.02 32.26 15.73
C VAL A 122 -20.92 32.34 17.26
N SER A 123 -20.79 31.22 17.98
CA SER A 123 -20.75 31.21 19.45
C SER A 123 -19.36 30.97 20.07
N SER A 124 -18.30 30.95 19.27
CA SER A 124 -16.92 30.96 19.78
C SER A 124 -16.37 32.39 19.86
N PHE A 125 -16.60 33.05 21.00
CA PHE A 125 -15.81 34.17 21.51
C PHE A 125 -15.56 33.96 23.00
#